data_AF-A0A2N0NCC6-F1
#
_entry.id   AF-A0A2N0NCC6-F1
#
_cell.length_a   1.000
_cell.length_b   1.000
_cell.length_c   1.000
_cell.angle_alpha   90.00
_cell.angle_beta   90.00
_cell.angle_gamma   90.00
#
_symmetry.space_group_name_H-M   'P 1'
#
loop_
_entity.id
_entity.type
_entity.pdbx_description
1 polymer ?
#
loop_
_entity_poly.entity_id
_entity_poly.type
_entity_poly.pdbx_seq_one_letter_code
_entity_poly.pdbx_strand_id
1 'polypeptide(L)'
;MSLYRRLKSLEIKCILRAKYNQKVYNKDLYKVIYKHRKTKAQELNNMSRLLVHLEKCKENDLQWIIFKDWDHETNTLTKIFWITPEQIETWCRYSDVIINDNTANILFVKMTKY
;
A
#
# COMPACT_ATOMS: atom_id res chain seq x y z
N MET A 1 -11.56 1.07 -19.97
CA MET A 1 -12.62 2.07 -19.67
C MET A 1 -12.66 2.20 -18.15
N SER A 2 -12.07 3.26 -17.57
CA SER A 2 -11.94 3.33 -16.10
C SER A 2 -13.31 3.62 -15.45
N LEU A 3 -13.79 2.66 -14.64
CA LEU A 3 -15.10 2.74 -13.98
C LEU A 3 -15.06 3.50 -12.64
N TYR A 4 -13.97 4.16 -12.29
CA TYR A 4 -13.89 4.99 -11.09
C TYR A 4 -14.27 6.44 -11.39
N ARG A 5 -15.56 6.68 -11.63
CA ARG A 5 -16.11 8.04 -11.69
C ARG A 5 -15.95 8.72 -10.34
N ARG A 6 -15.19 9.81 -10.28
CA ARG A 6 -15.06 10.66 -9.08
C ARG A 6 -16.42 11.24 -8.73
N LEU A 7 -17.00 10.76 -7.62
CA LEU A 7 -18.31 11.24 -7.16
C LEU A 7 -18.23 12.72 -6.73
N LYS A 8 -19.19 13.51 -7.21
CA LYS A 8 -19.42 14.88 -6.79
C LYS A 8 -20.01 14.90 -5.37
N SER A 9 -19.85 16.01 -4.65
CA SER A 9 -20.36 16.15 -3.27
C SER A 9 -21.86 15.88 -3.17
N LEU A 10 -22.64 16.29 -4.18
CA LEU A 10 -24.06 16.02 -4.29
C LEU A 10 -24.37 14.52 -4.41
N GLU A 11 -23.62 13.78 -5.23
CA GLU A 11 -23.81 12.33 -5.40
C GLU A 11 -23.53 11.60 -4.08
N ILE A 12 -22.43 11.95 -3.40
CA ILE A 12 -22.08 11.40 -2.08
C ILE A 12 -23.17 11.70 -1.05
N LYS A 13 -23.69 12.94 -1.03
CA LYS A 13 -24.77 13.34 -0.12
C LYS A 13 -26.04 12.51 -0.33
N CYS A 14 -26.45 12.32 -1.58
CA CYS A 14 -27.63 11.52 -1.92
C CYS A 14 -27.47 10.06 -1.46
N ILE A 15 -26.31 9.46 -1.71
CA ILE A 15 -26.00 8.08 -1.29
C ILE A 15 -26.03 7.95 0.23
N LEU A 16 -25.40 8.87 0.97
CA LEU A 16 -25.38 8.84 2.43
C LEU A 16 -26.77 9.04 3.03
N ARG A 17 -27.58 9.95 2.46
CA ARG A 17 -28.97 10.15 2.89
C ARG A 17 -29.82 8.91 2.64
N ALA A 18 -29.67 8.26 1.49
CA ALA A 18 -30.39 7.04 1.17
C ALA A 18 -29.97 5.86 2.07
N LYS A 19 -28.66 5.71 2.34
CA LYS A 19 -28.12 4.58 3.11
C LYS A 19 -28.45 4.66 4.60
N TYR A 20 -28.41 5.85 5.18
CA TYR A 20 -28.55 6.02 6.63
C TYR A 20 -29.87 6.68 7.05
N ASN A 21 -30.72 7.06 6.10
CA ASN A 21 -31.98 7.77 6.31
C ASN A 21 -31.87 9.00 7.25
N GLN A 22 -30.71 9.66 7.22
CA GLN A 22 -30.37 10.78 8.10
C GLN A 22 -30.11 12.06 7.30
N LYS A 23 -30.33 13.21 7.94
CA LYS A 23 -29.97 14.52 7.36
C LYS A 23 -28.45 14.65 7.33
N VAL A 24 -27.90 14.77 6.12
CA VAL A 24 -26.47 15.06 5.91
C VAL A 24 -26.31 16.56 5.63
N TYR A 25 -25.61 17.26 6.52
CA TYR A 25 -25.33 18.68 6.36
C TYR A 25 -24.13 18.90 5.42
N ASN A 26 -24.23 19.88 4.54
CA ASN A 26 -23.16 20.17 3.57
C ASN A 26 -21.83 20.51 4.27
N LYS A 27 -21.88 21.28 5.38
CA LYS A 27 -20.70 21.68 6.14
C LYS A 27 -19.90 20.48 6.66
N ASP A 28 -20.59 19.52 7.27
CA ASP A 28 -19.96 18.32 7.82
C ASP A 28 -19.43 17.41 6.71
N LEU A 29 -20.22 17.25 5.64
CA LEU A 29 -19.82 16.50 4.46
C LEU A 29 -18.54 17.07 3.84
N TYR A 30 -18.46 18.39 3.63
CA TYR A 30 -17.26 19.04 3.10
C TYR A 30 -16.07 18.88 4.03
N LYS A 31 -16.25 19.01 5.34
CA LYS A 31 -15.18 18.84 6.33
C LYS A 31 -14.59 17.43 6.27
N VAL A 32 -15.43 16.40 6.20
CA VAL A 32 -15.00 15.00 6.11
C VAL A 32 -14.31 14.72 4.77
N ILE A 33 -14.88 15.16 3.65
CA ILE A 33 -14.28 15.01 2.32
C ILE A 33 -12.90 15.68 2.28
N TYR A 34 -12.79 16.90 2.83
CA TYR A 34 -11.52 17.62 2.88
C TYR A 34 -10.47 16.87 3.71
N LYS A 35 -10.84 16.39 4.91
CA LYS A 35 -9.94 15.61 5.77
C LYS A 35 -9.45 14.36 5.03
N HIS A 36 -10.34 13.60 4.41
CA HIS A 36 -9.98 12.40 3.66
C HIS A 36 -9.04 12.70 2.49
N ARG A 37 -9.30 13.76 1.72
CA ARG A 37 -8.41 14.21 0.64
C ARG A 37 -7.02 14.60 1.15
N LYS A 38 -6.97 15.33 2.28
CA LYS A 38 -5.70 15.74 2.91
C LYS A 38 -4.89 14.52 3.36
N THR A 39 -5.53 13.56 4.04
CA THR A 39 -4.89 12.30 4.44
C THR A 39 -4.36 11.53 3.24
N LYS A 40 -5.19 11.34 2.20
CA LYS A 40 -4.76 10.65 0.97
C LYS A 40 -3.57 11.35 0.29
N ALA A 41 -3.54 12.68 0.28
CA ALA A 41 -2.41 13.43 -0.28
C ALA A 41 -1.12 13.27 0.55
N GLN A 42 -1.23 13.20 1.88
CA GLN A 42 -0.09 12.94 2.76
C GLN A 42 0.45 11.51 2.58
N GLU A 43 -0.43 10.51 2.49
CA GLU A 43 -0.06 9.12 2.21
C GLU A 43 0.65 8.99 0.86
N LEU A 44 0.12 9.61 -0.20
CA LEU A 44 0.75 9.64 -1.51
C LEU A 44 2.16 10.24 -1.44
N ASN A 45 2.32 11.38 -0.75
CA ASN A 45 3.62 12.01 -0.57
C ASN A 45 4.62 11.10 0.16
N ASN A 46 4.17 10.40 1.21
CA ASN A 46 5.02 9.46 1.93
C ASN A 46 5.46 8.28 1.05
N MET A 47 4.54 7.71 0.25
CA MET A 47 4.86 6.62 -0.68
C MET A 47 5.82 7.06 -1.79
N SER A 48 5.66 8.26 -2.34
CA SER A 48 6.59 8.81 -3.32
C SER A 48 7.99 8.98 -2.73
N ARG A 49 8.09 9.46 -1.49
CA ARG A 49 9.38 9.60 -0.79
C ARG A 49 10.04 8.24 -0.53
N LEU A 50 9.25 7.24 -0.14
CA LEU A 50 9.74 5.87 0.04
C LEU A 50 10.27 5.29 -1.27
N LEU A 51 9.54 5.46 -2.38
CA LEU A 51 9.96 4.99 -3.70
C LEU A 51 11.30 5.59 -4.13
N VAL A 52 11.44 6.92 -4.02
CA VAL A 52 12.69 7.63 -4.35
C VAL A 52 13.83 7.17 -3.46
N HIS A 53 13.57 6.91 -2.17
CA HIS A 53 14.58 6.40 -1.27
C HIS A 53 15.06 5.00 -1.68
N LEU A 54 14.13 4.09 -1.97
CA LEU A 54 14.45 2.74 -2.42
C LEU A 54 15.22 2.74 -3.75
N GLU A 55 14.84 3.58 -4.70
CA GLU A 55 15.59 3.75 -5.96
C GLU A 55 17.03 4.17 -5.71
N LYS A 56 17.25 5.17 -4.85
CA LYS A 56 18.60 5.58 -4.46
C LYS A 56 19.40 4.46 -3.77
N CYS A 57 18.75 3.69 -2.91
CA CYS A 57 19.39 2.53 -2.28
C CYS A 57 19.86 1.51 -3.32
N LYS A 58 19.06 1.26 -4.37
CA LYS A 58 19.40 0.36 -5.47
C LYS A 58 20.46 0.92 -6.41
N GLU A 59 20.49 2.23 -6.62
CA GLU A 59 21.56 2.89 -7.38
C GLU A 59 22.91 2.78 -6.65
N ASN A 60 22.90 2.93 -5.32
CA ASN A 60 24.11 2.84 -4.51
C ASN A 60 24.60 1.39 -4.35
N ASP A 61 23.68 0.43 -4.24
CA ASP A 61 23.99 -0.99 -4.13
C ASP A 61 23.01 -1.83 -4.95
N LEU A 62 23.53 -2.42 -6.02
CA LEU A 62 22.78 -3.23 -6.97
C LEU A 62 22.19 -4.51 -6.36
N GLN A 63 22.64 -4.92 -5.16
CA GLN A 63 22.09 -6.08 -4.45
C GLN A 63 20.69 -5.81 -3.92
N TRP A 64 20.23 -4.55 -3.83
CA TRP A 64 18.85 -4.26 -3.45
C TRP A 64 17.86 -4.82 -4.46
N ILE A 65 16.99 -5.71 -3.98
CA ILE A 65 15.87 -6.23 -4.76
C ILE A 65 14.66 -5.35 -4.48
N ILE A 66 14.05 -4.80 -5.53
CA ILE A 66 12.84 -3.97 -5.42
C ILE A 66 11.87 -4.43 -6.49
N PHE A 67 10.69 -4.89 -6.06
CA PHE A 67 9.56 -5.22 -6.91
C PHE A 67 8.49 -4.15 -6.77
N LYS A 68 7.97 -3.68 -7.90
CA LYS A 68 6.91 -2.67 -7.98
C LYS A 68 5.87 -3.18 -8.95
N ASP A 69 4.62 -3.12 -8.54
CA ASP A 69 3.47 -3.43 -9.40
C ASP A 69 2.66 -2.15 -9.60
N TRP A 70 2.32 -1.85 -10.85
CA TRP A 70 1.60 -0.66 -11.23
C TRP A 70 0.28 -1.05 -11.88
N ASP A 71 -0.79 -0.41 -11.45
CA ASP A 71 -2.04 -0.46 -12.21
C ASP A 71 -1.85 0.37 -13.48
N HIS A 72 -1.83 -0.31 -14.62
CA HIS A 72 -1.65 0.32 -15.93
C HIS A 72 -2.81 1.22 -16.36
N GLU A 73 -4.03 1.03 -15.83
CA GLU A 73 -5.17 1.90 -16.15
C GLU A 73 -5.15 3.20 -15.34
N THR A 74 -4.76 3.13 -14.07
CA THR A 74 -4.79 4.28 -13.16
C THR A 74 -3.42 4.91 -12.92
N ASN A 75 -2.36 4.32 -13.48
CA ASN A 75 -0.96 4.68 -13.24
C ASN A 75 -0.62 4.82 -11.75
N THR A 76 -1.20 3.94 -10.93
CA THR A 76 -1.06 3.98 -9.47
C THR A 76 -0.25 2.77 -9.01
N LEU A 77 0.71 2.99 -8.10
CA LEU A 77 1.47 1.90 -7.48
C LEU A 77 0.53 1.07 -6.61
N THR A 78 0.36 -0.21 -6.93
CA THR A 78 -0.54 -1.11 -6.21
C THR A 78 0.20 -1.98 -5.21
N LYS A 79 1.44 -2.38 -5.54
CA LYS A 79 2.27 -3.20 -4.66
C LYS A 79 3.71 -2.74 -4.72
N ILE A 80 4.38 -2.81 -3.57
CA ILE A 80 5.81 -2.62 -3.45
C ILE A 80 6.36 -3.66 -2.49
N PHE A 81 7.47 -4.27 -2.87
CA PHE A 81 8.21 -5.20 -2.03
C PHE A 81 9.69 -4.95 -2.25
N TRP A 82 10.49 -5.05 -1.20
CA TRP A 82 11.94 -4.92 -1.31
C TRP A 82 12.65 -5.85 -0.35
N ILE A 83 13.88 -6.23 -0.69
CA ILE A 83 14.79 -6.99 0.16
C ILE A 83 16.10 -6.21 0.21
N THR A 84 16.59 -5.97 1.43
CA THR A 84 17.89 -5.32 1.63
C THR A 84 19.03 -6.32 1.40
N PRO A 85 20.24 -5.87 1.05
CA PRO A 85 21.41 -6.74 0.88
C PRO A 85 21.69 -7.60 2.11
N GLU A 86 21.56 -7.03 3.31
CA GLU A 86 21.72 -7.76 4.58
C GLU A 86 20.67 -8.87 4.74
N GLN A 87 19.43 -8.63 4.33
CA GLN A 87 18.39 -9.66 4.34
C GLN A 87 18.69 -10.76 3.32
N ILE A 88 19.29 -10.43 2.17
CA ILE A 88 19.73 -11.42 1.18
C ILE A 88 20.89 -12.25 1.76
N GLU A 89 21.88 -11.62 2.39
CA GLU A 89 23.00 -12.32 3.01
C GLU A 89 22.52 -13.25 4.12
N THR A 90 21.63 -12.75 4.99
CA THR A 90 21.02 -13.51 6.07
C THR A 90 20.21 -14.68 5.51
N TRP A 91 19.46 -14.46 4.43
CA TRP A 91 18.75 -15.52 3.74
C TRP A 91 19.72 -16.56 3.17
N CYS A 92 20.77 -16.16 2.46
CA CYS A 92 21.78 -17.08 1.95
C CYS A 92 22.46 -17.89 3.06
N ARG A 93 22.73 -17.26 4.22
CA ARG A 93 23.41 -17.89 5.35
C ARG A 93 22.52 -18.83 6.16
N TYR A 94 21.22 -18.51 6.28
CA TYR A 94 20.30 -19.22 7.16
C TYR A 94 19.07 -19.81 6.46
N SER A 95 19.02 -19.85 5.12
CA SER A 95 17.86 -20.43 4.40
C SER A 95 17.64 -21.92 4.70
N ASP A 96 18.66 -22.61 5.22
CA ASP A 96 18.60 -24.01 5.63
C ASP A 96 18.22 -24.17 7.12
N VAL A 97 18.11 -23.08 7.87
CA VAL A 97 17.68 -23.09 9.27
C VAL A 97 16.15 -23.14 9.33
N ILE A 98 15.62 -24.25 9.82
CA ILE A 98 14.20 -24.38 10.14
C ILE A 98 13.96 -23.57 11.42
N ILE A 99 13.34 -22.40 11.28
CA ILE A 99 12.81 -21.66 12.43
C ILE A 99 11.57 -22.41 12.90
N ASN A 100 11.73 -23.22 13.95
CA ASN A 100 10.60 -23.78 14.67
C ASN A 100 10.12 -22.70 15.66
N ASP A 101 9.11 -21.94 15.26
CA ASP A 101 8.40 -21.04 16.17
C ASP A 101 7.33 -21.84 16.91
N ASN A 102 7.68 -22.32 18.10
CA ASN A 102 6.80 -23.13 18.95
C ASN A 102 5.82 -22.25 19.74
N THR A 103 5.85 -20.93 19.55
CA THR A 103 5.18 -19.97 20.42
C THR A 103 3.73 -19.69 20.00
N ALA A 104 3.33 -20.11 18.80
CA ALA A 104 1.94 -20.07 18.35
C ALA A 104 1.63 -21.31 17.50
N ASN A 105 0.58 -22.05 17.90
CA ASN A 105 -0.01 -23.07 17.04
C ASN A 105 -0.42 -22.43 15.70
N ILE A 106 0.28 -22.85 14.63
CA ILE A 106 -0.11 -22.80 13.20
C ILE A 106 0.26 -21.51 12.43
N LEU A 107 1.33 -21.57 11.62
CA LEU A 107 1.27 -21.60 10.15
C LEU A 107 2.69 -21.74 9.56
N PHE A 108 3.06 -22.96 9.15
CA PHE A 108 4.26 -23.17 8.32
C PHE A 108 3.96 -22.68 6.89
N VAL A 109 4.54 -21.55 6.49
CA VAL A 109 4.64 -21.18 5.07
C VAL A 109 5.92 -21.81 4.53
N LYS A 110 5.78 -22.93 3.83
CA LYS A 110 6.89 -23.59 3.14
C LYS A 110 7.10 -22.93 1.79
N MET A 111 8.09 -22.03 1.69
CA MET A 111 8.55 -21.48 0.41
C MET A 111 9.66 -22.41 -0.12
N THR A 112 9.28 -23.37 -0.96
CA THR A 112 10.22 -24.24 -1.67
C THR A 112 10.93 -23.48 -2.79
N LYS A 113 12.28 -23.57 -2.83
CA LYS A 113 13.11 -23.15 -3.96
C LYS A 113 12.81 -24.03 -5.19
N TYR A 114 12.72 -23.42 -6.38
CA TYR A 114 12.97 -24.08 -7.67
C TYR A 114 14.46 -23.97 -8.00
#